data_AF-A0A1G0YHZ3-F1
#
_entry.id   AF-A0A1G0YHZ3-F1
#
_cell.length_a   1.000
_cell.length_b   1.000
_cell.length_c   1.000
_cell.angle_alpha   90.00
_cell.angle_beta   90.00
_cell.angle_gamma   90.00
#
_symmetry.space_group_name_H-M   'P 1'
#
loop_
_entity.id
_entity.type
_entity.pdbx_description
1 polymer ?
#
loop_
_entity_poly.entity_id
_entity_poly.type
_entity_poly.pdbx_seq_one_letter_code
_entity_poly.pdbx_strand_id
1 'polypeptide(L)'
;MKKIFTVLLFISLLLQTVYLYSADKKAAAKAKPAVATKTEIVMVTTGPTSFSFRAGKLLSAEVTNASPSIKNLSKFDPSYSMKDKAYAALVLSLDKGRSVSSFDYVLKDRKGNLYPCVAVRDGADGPFDASKSEHKGVESKKYTLLFIVNPSTVGKDPLVKYALKSKLVEDAPDVSDIPFRNLISKSFSPGSGIPEKGNIGVYPQEKKVEVKPAPAPAKKPEAKKTDPKSAKK
;
A
#
# COMPACT_ATOMS: atom_id res chain seq x y z
N MET A 1 43.01 20.82 42.80
CA MET A 1 42.23 19.67 43.34
C MET A 1 40.76 19.99 43.68
N LYS A 2 40.26 21.24 43.60
CA LYS A 2 38.87 21.58 43.95
C LYS A 2 37.79 21.28 42.89
N LYS A 3 38.16 21.06 41.62
CA LYS A 3 37.18 20.91 40.52
C LYS A 3 36.60 19.49 40.36
N ILE A 4 37.27 18.46 40.88
CA ILE A 4 36.84 17.05 40.73
C ILE A 4 35.73 16.70 41.74
N PHE A 5 35.75 17.35 42.91
CA PHE A 5 34.77 17.10 43.97
C PHE A 5 33.35 17.60 43.62
N THR A 6 33.25 18.64 42.79
CA THR A 6 31.96 19.23 42.39
C THR A 6 31.19 18.37 41.39
N VAL A 7 31.90 17.62 40.53
CA VAL A 7 31.27 16.77 39.50
C VAL A 7 30.69 15.49 40.14
N LEU A 8 31.36 14.92 41.14
CA LEU A 8 30.88 13.73 41.86
C LEU A 8 29.64 14.02 42.71
N LEU A 9 29.50 15.23 43.26
CA LEU A 9 28.30 15.62 44.02
C LEU A 9 27.06 15.76 43.12
N PHE A 10 27.22 16.23 41.89
CA PHE A 10 26.12 16.38 40.93
C PHE A 10 25.59 15.03 40.40
N ILE A 11 26.47 14.05 40.20
CA ILE A 11 26.06 12.71 39.75
C ILE A 11 25.27 11.97 40.84
N SER A 12 25.67 12.12 42.12
CA SER A 12 24.95 11.54 43.26
C SER A 12 23.52 12.13 43.41
N LEU A 13 23.36 13.44 43.20
CA LEU A 13 22.06 14.11 43.31
C LEU A 13 21.08 13.71 42.17
N LEU A 14 21.61 13.43 40.98
CA LEU A 14 20.81 12.96 39.84
C LEU A 14 20.36 11.49 40.01
N LEU A 15 21.16 10.63 40.64
CA LEU A 15 20.72 9.25 40.91
C LEU A 15 19.60 9.18 41.96
N GLN A 16 19.59 10.06 42.97
CA GLN A 16 18.51 10.07 43.97
C GLN A 16 17.18 10.60 43.42
N THR A 17 17.20 11.50 42.44
CA THR A 17 15.97 11.99 41.79
C THR A 17 15.32 10.94 40.88
N VAL A 18 16.11 10.10 40.21
CA VAL A 18 15.56 8.98 39.40
C VAL A 18 14.96 7.89 40.29
N TYR A 19 15.53 7.64 41.48
CA TYR A 19 15.01 6.61 42.38
C TYR A 19 13.67 7.02 43.03
N LEU A 20 13.48 8.30 43.34
CA LEU A 20 12.21 8.79 43.90
C LEU A 20 11.09 8.97 42.85
N TYR A 21 11.42 9.10 41.56
CA TYR A 21 10.38 9.18 40.51
C TYR A 21 9.82 7.81 40.08
N SER A 22 10.46 6.72 40.52
CA SER A 22 10.11 5.35 40.12
C SER A 22 9.09 4.68 41.06
N ALA A 23 8.78 5.29 42.21
CA ALA A 23 8.05 4.61 43.28
C ALA A 23 6.53 4.91 43.35
N ASP A 24 6.00 5.87 42.58
CA ASP A 24 4.66 6.44 42.85
C ASP A 24 3.61 6.30 41.73
N LYS A 25 3.68 5.24 40.91
CA LYS A 25 2.62 4.90 39.93
C LYS A 25 2.10 3.47 40.01
N LYS A 26 1.87 2.98 41.23
CA LYS A 26 0.95 1.86 41.49
C LYS A 26 -0.38 2.39 42.07
N ALA A 27 -1.00 3.35 41.40
CA ALA A 27 -2.40 3.66 41.61
C ALA A 27 -3.24 2.73 40.72
N ALA A 28 -4.13 1.98 41.35
CA ALA A 28 -5.05 1.03 40.74
C ALA A 28 -5.86 1.67 39.59
N ALA A 29 -5.43 1.42 38.35
CA ALA A 29 -6.27 1.62 37.19
C ALA A 29 -7.34 0.53 37.22
N LYS A 30 -8.58 0.91 37.60
CA LYS A 30 -9.78 0.16 37.24
C LYS A 30 -9.70 -0.13 35.74
N ALA A 31 -9.43 -1.39 35.39
CA ALA A 31 -9.43 -1.84 34.01
C ALA A 31 -10.82 -1.56 33.42
N LYS A 32 -10.92 -0.52 32.57
CA LYS A 32 -12.06 -0.41 31.65
C LYS A 32 -12.10 -1.73 30.86
N PRO A 33 -13.28 -2.35 30.69
CA PRO A 33 -13.38 -3.57 29.90
C PRO A 33 -12.81 -3.29 28.52
N ALA A 34 -11.81 -4.08 28.12
CA ALA A 34 -11.23 -4.03 26.79
C ALA A 34 -12.35 -4.31 25.79
N VAL A 35 -12.81 -3.27 25.09
CA VAL A 35 -13.80 -3.46 24.04
C VAL A 35 -13.10 -4.22 22.91
N ALA A 36 -13.58 -5.44 22.65
CA ALA A 36 -13.06 -6.25 21.57
C ALA A 36 -13.22 -5.49 20.25
N THR A 37 -12.10 -5.10 19.65
CA THR A 37 -12.12 -4.41 18.35
C THR A 37 -11.82 -5.46 17.29
N LYS A 38 -12.73 -5.63 16.31
CA LYS A 38 -12.50 -6.49 15.16
C LYS A 38 -12.06 -5.60 13.99
N THR A 39 -10.92 -5.93 13.39
CA THR A 39 -10.49 -5.29 12.13
C THR A 39 -11.18 -5.98 10.98
N GLU A 40 -11.95 -5.23 10.19
CA GLU A 40 -12.58 -5.70 8.96
C GLU A 40 -11.96 -4.96 7.77
N ILE A 41 -11.63 -5.69 6.71
CA ILE A 41 -11.11 -5.09 5.47
C ILE A 41 -12.31 -4.74 4.60
N VAL A 42 -12.54 -3.45 4.38
CA VAL A 42 -13.61 -2.95 3.51
C VAL A 42 -12.99 -2.40 2.23
N MET A 43 -13.53 -2.79 1.08
CA MET A 43 -13.13 -2.22 -0.21
C MET A 43 -13.77 -0.85 -0.37
N VAL A 44 -12.96 0.21 -0.38
CA VAL A 44 -13.41 1.58 -0.55
C VAL A 44 -13.12 2.03 -1.98
N THR A 45 -14.11 2.63 -2.63
CA THR A 45 -13.96 3.26 -3.95
C THR A 45 -13.85 4.77 -3.77
N THR A 46 -12.72 5.36 -4.16
CA THR A 46 -12.43 6.79 -3.94
C THR A 46 -12.36 7.59 -5.24
N GLY A 47 -12.89 7.07 -6.36
CA GLY A 47 -12.81 7.71 -7.67
C GLY A 47 -13.20 6.80 -8.83
N PRO A 48 -12.80 7.15 -10.07
CA PRO A 48 -13.12 6.35 -11.26
C PRO A 48 -12.37 5.02 -11.24
N THR A 49 -13.01 3.97 -11.78
CA THR A 49 -12.42 2.61 -11.86
C THR A 49 -11.41 2.46 -13.00
N SER A 50 -11.45 3.35 -13.98
CA SER A 50 -10.58 3.39 -15.15
C SER A 50 -10.40 4.81 -15.65
N PHE A 51 -9.31 5.07 -16.39
CA PHE A 51 -9.10 6.36 -17.07
C PHE A 51 -8.93 6.12 -18.57
N SER A 52 -9.54 6.97 -19.41
CA SER A 52 -9.25 6.97 -20.85
C SER A 52 -7.94 7.71 -21.13
N PHE A 53 -7.20 7.25 -22.13
CA PHE A 53 -5.99 7.91 -22.64
C PHE A 53 -5.92 7.73 -24.16
N ARG A 54 -4.96 8.37 -24.81
CA ARG A 54 -4.88 8.44 -26.28
C ARG A 54 -4.97 7.09 -27.00
N ALA A 55 -4.37 6.03 -26.45
CA ALA A 55 -4.34 4.72 -27.09
C ALA A 55 -5.37 3.71 -26.53
N GLY A 56 -6.16 4.09 -25.52
CA GLY A 56 -7.19 3.22 -24.95
C GLY A 56 -7.59 3.56 -23.52
N LYS A 57 -7.63 2.56 -22.64
CA LYS A 57 -8.05 2.71 -21.23
C LYS A 57 -7.01 2.16 -20.25
N LEU A 58 -6.75 2.91 -19.19
CA LEU A 58 -6.02 2.47 -18.01
C LEU A 58 -6.98 1.74 -17.06
N LEU A 59 -6.62 0.53 -16.69
CA LEU A 59 -7.43 -0.40 -15.90
C LEU A 59 -6.91 -0.57 -14.48
N SER A 60 -5.60 -0.50 -14.26
CA SER A 60 -4.98 -0.58 -12.94
C SER A 60 -3.72 0.28 -12.89
N ALA A 61 -3.41 0.80 -11.71
CA ALA A 61 -2.21 1.57 -11.42
C ALA A 61 -1.65 1.12 -10.06
N GLU A 62 -0.41 0.64 -10.04
CA GLU A 62 0.21 0.03 -8.87
C GLU A 62 1.67 0.46 -8.74
N VAL A 63 2.15 0.64 -7.51
CA VAL A 63 3.54 0.98 -7.21
C VAL A 63 4.08 0.06 -6.11
N THR A 64 5.34 -0.36 -6.23
CA THR A 64 5.99 -1.29 -5.29
C THR A 64 7.49 -1.09 -5.24
N ASN A 65 8.13 -1.51 -4.15
CA ASN A 65 9.58 -1.68 -4.06
C ASN A 65 10.02 -3.12 -4.39
N ALA A 66 9.07 -4.03 -4.63
CA ALA A 66 9.39 -5.38 -5.10
C ALA A 66 9.91 -5.33 -6.55
N SER A 67 11.08 -5.93 -6.79
CA SER A 67 11.67 -5.98 -8.13
C SER A 67 10.87 -6.93 -9.03
N PRO A 68 10.26 -6.45 -10.14
CA PRO A 68 9.61 -7.32 -11.10
C PRO A 68 10.65 -8.02 -12.00
N SER A 69 10.27 -9.13 -12.61
CA SER A 69 11.10 -9.78 -13.64
C SER A 69 11.07 -8.97 -14.93
N ILE A 70 12.22 -8.41 -15.33
CA ILE A 70 12.40 -7.65 -16.57
C ILE A 70 13.44 -8.34 -17.44
N LYS A 71 13.05 -8.74 -18.64
CA LYS A 71 13.94 -9.32 -19.65
C LYS A 71 14.55 -8.22 -20.52
N ASN A 72 15.78 -8.47 -20.97
CA ASN A 72 16.48 -7.64 -21.97
C ASN A 72 16.67 -6.17 -21.58
N LEU A 73 16.64 -5.84 -20.28
CA LEU A 73 16.91 -4.49 -19.82
C LEU A 73 18.41 -4.21 -19.90
N SER A 74 18.79 -3.15 -20.62
CA SER A 74 20.18 -2.75 -20.74
C SER A 74 20.74 -2.29 -19.39
N LYS A 75 21.93 -2.77 -19.03
CA LYS A 75 22.67 -2.29 -17.85
C LYS A 75 23.07 -0.81 -17.97
N PHE A 76 23.11 -0.30 -19.19
CA PHE A 76 23.42 1.10 -19.49
C PHE A 76 22.17 1.99 -19.53
N ASP A 77 20.98 1.44 -19.30
CA ASP A 77 19.78 2.27 -19.17
C ASP A 77 19.95 3.21 -17.96
N PRO A 78 19.82 4.54 -18.13
CA PRO A 78 19.97 5.50 -17.03
C PRO A 78 19.04 5.19 -15.85
N SER A 79 17.86 4.64 -16.12
CA SER A 79 16.88 4.22 -15.11
C SER A 79 17.42 3.08 -14.23
N TYR A 80 18.37 2.29 -14.75
CA TYR A 80 19.06 1.22 -14.05
C TYR A 80 20.18 1.71 -13.11
N SER A 81 20.64 2.96 -13.23
CA SER A 81 21.71 3.50 -12.37
C SER A 81 21.29 3.90 -10.94
N MET A 82 20.00 4.07 -10.68
CA MET A 82 19.49 4.43 -9.34
C MET A 82 19.80 3.33 -8.31
N LYS A 83 20.50 3.66 -7.20
CA LYS A 83 20.85 2.73 -6.11
C LYS A 83 19.61 2.08 -5.48
N ASP A 84 18.61 2.90 -5.20
CA ASP A 84 17.32 2.45 -4.67
C ASP A 84 16.24 2.67 -5.72
N LYS A 85 15.43 1.65 -5.98
CA LYS A 85 14.41 1.68 -7.02
C LYS A 85 13.05 1.31 -6.46
N ALA A 86 12.05 2.05 -6.92
CA ALA A 86 10.67 1.60 -6.92
C ALA A 86 10.23 1.35 -8.35
N TYR A 87 9.13 0.63 -8.48
CA TYR A 87 8.52 0.30 -9.75
C TYR A 87 7.07 0.73 -9.74
N ALA A 88 6.64 1.37 -10.83
CA ALA A 88 5.25 1.68 -11.08
C ALA A 88 4.77 0.92 -12.32
N ALA A 89 3.58 0.34 -12.26
CA ALA A 89 2.98 -0.42 -13.33
C ALA A 89 1.59 0.13 -13.67
N LEU A 90 1.32 0.29 -14.97
CA LEU A 90 0.01 0.65 -15.50
C LEU A 90 -0.51 -0.50 -16.37
N VAL A 91 -1.61 -1.12 -15.94
CA VAL A 91 -2.33 -2.11 -16.76
C VAL A 91 -3.31 -1.38 -17.65
N LEU A 92 -3.31 -1.67 -18.94
CA LEU A 92 -4.12 -0.99 -19.93
C LEU A 92 -4.73 -1.96 -20.95
N SER A 93 -5.82 -1.53 -21.57
CA SER A 93 -6.37 -2.11 -22.79
C SER A 93 -6.25 -1.10 -23.92
N LEU A 94 -5.89 -1.56 -25.11
CA LEU A 94 -5.75 -0.70 -26.29
C LEU A 94 -7.04 -0.68 -27.09
N ASP A 95 -7.37 0.50 -27.63
CA ASP A 95 -8.44 0.62 -28.61
C ASP A 95 -8.05 -0.08 -29.92
N LYS A 96 -9.05 -0.53 -30.68
CA LYS A 96 -8.84 -1.25 -31.95
C LYS A 96 -7.98 -0.43 -32.90
N GLY A 97 -6.91 -1.05 -33.43
CA GLY A 97 -5.99 -0.43 -34.37
C GLY A 97 -4.97 0.53 -33.75
N ARG A 98 -4.95 0.69 -32.42
CA ARG A 98 -3.90 1.44 -31.72
C ARG A 98 -2.73 0.53 -31.34
N SER A 99 -1.57 1.13 -31.14
CA SER A 99 -0.40 0.48 -30.56
C SER A 99 0.05 1.26 -29.33
N VAL A 100 0.90 0.61 -28.53
CA VAL A 100 1.61 1.24 -27.43
C VAL A 100 3.09 0.91 -27.53
N SER A 101 3.93 1.91 -27.29
CA SER A 101 5.36 1.76 -27.22
C SER A 101 5.93 2.24 -25.88
N SER A 102 7.04 1.65 -25.46
CA SER A 102 7.81 2.13 -24.28
C SER A 102 8.32 3.56 -24.45
N PHE A 103 8.39 4.05 -25.68
CA PHE A 103 8.79 5.42 -25.98
C PHE A 103 7.64 6.43 -25.98
N ASP A 104 6.39 5.98 -25.93
CA ASP A 104 5.23 6.86 -26.12
C ASP A 104 4.84 7.64 -24.86
N TYR A 105 5.20 7.13 -23.68
CA TYR A 105 4.67 7.62 -22.41
C TYR A 105 5.74 7.81 -21.33
N VAL A 106 5.49 8.79 -20.46
CA VAL A 106 6.21 9.02 -19.19
C VAL A 106 5.22 9.19 -18.05
N LEU A 107 5.62 8.76 -16.86
CA LEU A 107 4.98 9.22 -15.63
C LEU A 107 5.61 10.52 -15.16
N LYS A 108 4.79 11.44 -14.67
CA LYS A 108 5.22 12.67 -14.01
C LYS A 108 4.74 12.67 -12.57
N ASP A 109 5.63 12.90 -11.61
CA ASP A 109 5.23 13.10 -10.22
C ASP A 109 4.82 14.56 -9.94
N ARG A 110 4.34 14.82 -8.72
CA ARG A 110 3.97 16.16 -8.26
C ARG A 110 5.14 17.15 -8.20
N LYS A 111 6.37 16.67 -8.11
CA LYS A 111 7.59 17.49 -8.11
C LYS A 111 8.06 17.82 -9.53
N GLY A 112 7.41 17.25 -10.55
CA GLY A 112 7.75 17.44 -11.95
C GLY A 112 8.80 16.48 -12.49
N ASN A 113 9.25 15.50 -11.70
CA ASN A 113 10.18 14.48 -12.18
C ASN A 113 9.50 13.58 -13.20
N LEU A 114 10.22 13.25 -14.26
CA LEU A 114 9.75 12.39 -15.34
C LEU A 114 10.37 11.00 -15.24
N TYR A 115 9.53 9.98 -15.39
CA TYR A 115 9.92 8.58 -15.35
C TYR A 115 9.52 7.93 -16.67
N PRO A 116 10.47 7.61 -17.56
CA PRO A 116 10.18 6.93 -18.82
C PRO A 116 9.71 5.50 -18.59
N CYS A 117 8.86 5.00 -19.49
CA CYS A 117 8.54 3.58 -19.53
C CYS A 117 9.81 2.81 -19.95
N VAL A 118 10.17 1.79 -19.19
CA VAL A 118 11.40 1.00 -19.40
C VAL A 118 11.14 -0.35 -20.05
N ALA A 119 9.92 -0.87 -19.91
CA ALA A 119 9.56 -2.17 -20.45
C ALA A 119 8.04 -2.30 -20.56
N VAL A 120 7.61 -3.21 -21.42
CA VAL A 120 6.19 -3.54 -21.59
C VAL A 120 6.00 -5.04 -21.36
N ARG A 121 4.92 -5.39 -20.67
CA ARG A 121 4.40 -6.76 -20.63
C ARG A 121 3.29 -6.89 -21.64
N ASP A 122 3.47 -7.82 -22.57
CA ASP A 122 2.52 -8.11 -23.63
C ASP A 122 1.59 -9.25 -23.20
N GLY A 123 0.33 -8.91 -22.91
CA GLY A 123 -0.64 -9.85 -22.34
C GLY A 123 -0.89 -9.62 -20.85
N ALA A 124 -1.77 -10.47 -20.31
CA ALA A 124 -2.21 -10.40 -18.93
C ALA A 124 -1.09 -10.74 -17.93
N ASP A 125 -0.25 -11.72 -18.26
CA ASP A 125 0.71 -12.32 -17.34
C ASP A 125 2.08 -12.54 -18.00
N GLY A 126 3.07 -12.90 -17.19
CA GLY A 126 4.45 -13.13 -17.63
C GLY A 126 5.41 -11.99 -17.30
N PRO A 127 6.65 -12.07 -17.81
CA PRO A 127 7.69 -11.10 -17.52
C PRO A 127 7.51 -9.83 -18.36
N PHE A 128 8.08 -8.73 -17.87
CA PHE A 128 8.27 -7.53 -18.68
C PHE A 128 9.42 -7.75 -19.67
N ASP A 129 9.33 -7.13 -20.84
CA ASP A 129 10.38 -7.19 -21.86
C ASP A 129 10.74 -5.77 -22.31
N ALA A 130 12.03 -5.43 -22.22
CA ALA A 130 12.56 -4.14 -22.64
C ALA A 130 13.05 -4.15 -24.11
N SER A 131 13.13 -5.32 -24.75
CA SER A 131 13.60 -5.43 -26.15
C SER A 131 12.53 -5.06 -27.18
N LYS A 132 11.26 -5.27 -26.83
CA LYS A 132 10.13 -4.91 -27.70
C LYS A 132 9.72 -3.47 -27.42
N SER A 133 9.95 -2.62 -28.40
CA SER A 133 9.62 -1.20 -28.30
C SER A 133 8.13 -0.94 -28.56
N GLU A 134 7.50 -1.68 -29.49
CA GLU A 134 6.11 -1.44 -29.90
C GLU A 134 5.25 -2.71 -29.81
N HIS A 135 4.03 -2.53 -29.30
CA HIS A 135 3.02 -3.56 -29.18
C HIS A 135 1.73 -3.11 -29.87
N LYS A 136 1.35 -3.81 -30.93
CA LYS A 136 0.07 -3.58 -31.63
C LYS A 136 -1.08 -4.09 -30.78
N GLY A 137 -2.13 -3.29 -30.69
CA GLY A 137 -3.35 -3.60 -29.97
C GLY A 137 -4.07 -4.79 -30.59
N VAL A 138 -4.25 -5.81 -29.77
CA VAL A 138 -5.15 -6.94 -30.04
C VAL A 138 -6.37 -6.76 -29.16
N GLU A 139 -7.55 -6.98 -29.73
CA GLU A 139 -8.81 -6.83 -29.01
C GLU A 139 -8.84 -7.72 -27.76
N SER A 140 -9.39 -7.18 -26.67
CA SER A 140 -9.45 -7.84 -25.35
C SER A 140 -8.10 -8.23 -24.72
N LYS A 141 -6.97 -7.84 -25.33
CA LYS A 141 -5.64 -8.04 -24.77
C LYS A 141 -5.27 -6.89 -23.83
N LYS A 142 -4.75 -7.25 -22.66
CA LYS A 142 -4.18 -6.29 -21.72
C LYS A 142 -2.68 -6.17 -21.95
N TYR A 143 -2.15 -5.00 -21.65
CA TYR A 143 -0.73 -4.70 -21.66
C TYR A 143 -0.37 -4.07 -20.31
N THR A 144 0.89 -4.15 -19.92
CA THR A 144 1.36 -3.45 -18.72
C THR A 144 2.60 -2.63 -19.03
N LEU A 145 2.53 -1.32 -18.84
CA LEU A 145 3.69 -0.43 -18.92
C LEU A 145 4.41 -0.42 -17.58
N LEU A 146 5.75 -0.54 -17.62
CA LEU A 146 6.60 -0.52 -16.44
C LEU A 146 7.46 0.73 -16.42
N PHE A 147 7.53 1.36 -15.26
CA PHE A 147 8.33 2.55 -15.00
C PHE A 147 9.21 2.29 -13.78
N ILE A 148 10.45 2.76 -13.82
CA ILE A 148 11.31 2.81 -12.62
C ILE A 148 11.17 4.20 -12.02
N VAL A 149 10.69 4.26 -10.78
CA VAL A 149 10.35 5.51 -10.08
C VAL A 149 11.17 5.69 -8.81
N ASN A 150 11.14 6.89 -8.24
CA ASN A 150 11.87 7.19 -7.01
C ASN A 150 11.21 6.47 -5.80
N PRO A 151 11.98 5.70 -5.00
CA PRO A 151 11.46 4.92 -3.89
C PRO A 151 10.91 5.76 -2.73
N SER A 152 11.29 7.04 -2.63
CA SER A 152 10.79 7.95 -1.59
C SER A 152 9.27 8.17 -1.61
N THR A 153 8.61 7.72 -2.68
CA THR A 153 7.16 7.75 -2.87
C THR A 153 6.46 6.48 -2.37
N VAL A 154 7.18 5.37 -2.17
CA VAL A 154 6.61 4.06 -1.79
C VAL A 154 6.65 3.88 -0.27
N GLY A 155 5.63 3.22 0.31
CA GLY A 155 5.54 2.93 1.74
C GLY A 155 5.05 4.05 2.68
N LYS A 156 4.86 5.29 2.19
CA LYS A 156 4.37 6.41 3.03
C LYS A 156 2.85 6.49 3.04
N ASP A 157 2.27 6.60 1.86
CA ASP A 157 0.83 6.74 1.65
C ASP A 157 0.27 5.49 0.98
N PRO A 158 -0.97 5.07 1.32
CA PRO A 158 -1.61 3.94 0.63
C PRO A 158 -1.81 4.22 -0.87
N LEU A 159 -1.84 5.51 -1.26
CA LEU A 159 -1.99 5.97 -2.62
C LEU A 159 -0.91 6.98 -2.99
N VAL A 160 -0.30 6.77 -4.14
CA VAL A 160 0.67 7.70 -4.74
C VAL A 160 0.06 8.25 -6.03
N LYS A 161 0.17 9.55 -6.29
CA LYS A 161 -0.39 10.14 -7.51
C LYS A 161 0.69 10.44 -8.54
N TYR A 162 0.44 10.03 -9.78
CA TYR A 162 1.22 10.41 -10.95
C TYR A 162 0.30 10.89 -12.08
N ALA A 163 0.84 11.69 -13.00
CA ALA A 163 0.23 11.95 -14.29
C ALA A 163 0.88 11.07 -15.36
N LEU A 164 0.09 10.58 -16.31
CA LEU A 164 0.59 9.92 -17.52
C LEU A 164 0.60 10.94 -18.66
N LYS A 165 1.78 11.23 -19.21
CA LYS A 165 1.95 12.16 -20.33
C LYS A 165 2.35 11.40 -21.59
N SER A 166 1.80 11.81 -22.73
CA SER A 166 2.29 11.34 -24.04
C SER A 166 3.52 12.14 -24.45
N LYS A 167 4.53 11.47 -25.00
CA LYS A 167 5.70 12.10 -25.62
C LYS A 167 5.49 12.46 -27.08
N LEU A 168 4.47 11.89 -27.72
CA LEU A 168 4.25 11.99 -29.15
C LEU A 168 3.50 13.27 -29.56
N VAL A 169 2.76 13.88 -28.64
CA VAL A 169 1.94 15.07 -28.90
C VAL A 169 2.06 15.97 -27.69
N GLU A 170 2.69 17.13 -27.87
CA GLU A 170 2.97 18.08 -26.77
C GLU A 170 1.69 18.61 -26.12
N ASP A 171 0.64 18.83 -26.92
CA ASP A 171 -0.65 19.37 -26.46
C ASP A 171 -1.69 18.30 -26.11
N ALA A 172 -1.32 17.01 -26.11
CA ALA A 172 -2.27 15.97 -25.72
C ALA A 172 -2.62 16.12 -24.23
N PRO A 173 -3.91 16.03 -23.87
CA PRO A 173 -4.31 16.13 -22.47
C PRO A 173 -3.66 15.00 -21.67
N ASP A 174 -2.95 15.36 -20.61
CA ASP A 174 -2.39 14.40 -19.68
C ASP A 174 -3.51 13.67 -18.93
N VAL A 175 -3.34 12.38 -18.68
CA VAL A 175 -4.17 11.71 -17.67
C VAL A 175 -3.58 12.06 -16.31
N SER A 176 -4.14 13.08 -15.69
CA SER A 176 -3.62 13.66 -14.44
C SER A 176 -4.15 12.94 -13.20
N ASP A 177 -3.39 13.03 -12.10
CA ASP A 177 -3.78 12.56 -10.75
C ASP A 177 -4.22 11.09 -10.66
N ILE A 178 -3.63 10.20 -11.47
CA ILE A 178 -3.89 8.76 -11.41
C ILE A 178 -3.46 8.25 -10.02
N PRO A 179 -4.36 7.62 -9.24
CA PRO A 179 -4.01 7.05 -7.94
C PRO A 179 -3.42 5.65 -8.10
N PHE A 180 -2.14 5.51 -7.82
CA PHE A 180 -1.42 4.24 -7.79
C PHE A 180 -1.60 3.57 -6.43
N ARG A 181 -2.04 2.30 -6.43
CA ARG A 181 -2.07 1.47 -5.22
C ARG A 181 -0.66 1.24 -4.74
N ASN A 182 -0.37 1.59 -3.49
CA ASN A 182 0.92 1.29 -2.89
C ASN A 182 0.93 -0.15 -2.36
N LEU A 183 1.74 -1.00 -3.00
CA LEU A 183 1.89 -2.41 -2.64
C LEU A 183 3.05 -2.63 -1.65
N ILE A 184 3.83 -1.58 -1.36
CA ILE A 184 5.00 -1.58 -0.47
C ILE A 184 6.08 -2.55 -0.95
N SER A 185 5.94 -3.84 -0.64
CA SER A 185 6.87 -4.93 -0.97
C SER A 185 6.19 -6.12 -1.64
N LYS A 186 4.88 -6.02 -1.94
CA LYS A 186 4.15 -7.05 -2.68
C LYS A 186 4.41 -6.91 -4.18
N SER A 187 4.44 -8.04 -4.88
CA SER A 187 4.46 -8.08 -6.35
C SER A 187 3.21 -7.43 -6.93
N PHE A 188 3.33 -6.91 -8.15
CA PHE A 188 2.19 -6.42 -8.92
C PHE A 188 1.12 -7.48 -9.09
N SER A 189 -0.12 -7.05 -9.17
CA SER A 189 -1.23 -7.94 -9.48
C SER A 189 -1.07 -8.50 -10.89
N PRO A 190 -1.40 -9.78 -11.10
CA PRO A 190 -1.48 -10.35 -12.44
C PRO A 190 -2.53 -9.59 -13.25
N GLY A 191 -2.26 -9.31 -14.52
CA GLY A 191 -3.19 -8.58 -15.39
C GLY A 191 -4.47 -9.38 -15.64
N SER A 192 -4.43 -10.70 -15.50
CA SER A 192 -5.60 -11.59 -15.56
C SER A 192 -6.55 -11.36 -14.39
N GLY A 193 -6.03 -10.95 -13.23
CA GLY A 193 -6.83 -10.59 -12.05
C GLY A 193 -7.42 -9.18 -12.08
N ILE A 194 -7.05 -8.34 -13.06
CA ILE A 194 -7.58 -6.98 -13.19
C ILE A 194 -8.92 -7.02 -13.94
N PRO A 195 -10.02 -6.48 -13.40
CA PRO A 195 -11.32 -6.43 -14.10
C PRO A 195 -11.25 -5.60 -15.40
N GLU A 196 -12.09 -5.92 -16.39
CA GLU A 196 -12.18 -5.15 -17.64
C GLU A 196 -12.65 -3.70 -17.43
N LYS A 197 -13.51 -3.48 -16.42
CA LYS A 197 -13.93 -2.13 -16.00
C LYS A 197 -12.83 -1.36 -15.25
N GLY A 198 -11.70 -2.00 -14.98
CA GLY A 198 -10.63 -1.50 -14.14
C GLY A 198 -10.91 -1.59 -12.64
N ASN A 199 -9.87 -1.32 -11.85
CA ASN A 199 -9.89 -1.27 -10.39
C ASN A 199 -9.05 -0.09 -9.85
N ILE A 200 -8.80 0.93 -10.69
CA ILE A 200 -8.22 2.19 -10.21
C ILE A 200 -9.19 2.81 -9.20
N GLY A 201 -8.71 3.48 -8.16
CA GLY A 201 -9.60 4.05 -7.16
C GLY A 201 -10.19 3.06 -6.16
N VAL A 202 -9.96 1.75 -6.30
CA VAL A 202 -10.53 0.71 -5.42
C VAL A 202 -9.43 0.12 -4.54
N TYR A 203 -9.54 0.32 -3.23
CA TYR A 203 -8.49 -0.08 -2.29
C TYR A 203 -9.05 -0.68 -1.00
N PRO A 204 -8.40 -1.71 -0.43
CA PRO A 204 -8.74 -2.20 0.89
C PRO A 204 -8.40 -1.15 1.95
N GLN A 205 -9.36 -0.77 2.78
CA GLN A 205 -9.13 -0.01 4.00
C GLN A 205 -9.45 -0.85 5.23
N GLU A 206 -8.58 -0.79 6.22
CA GLU A 206 -8.83 -1.39 7.53
C GLU A 206 -9.84 -0.52 8.29
N LYS A 207 -11.08 -1.01 8.41
CA LYS A 207 -12.08 -0.40 9.27
C LYS A 207 -12.07 -1.13 10.61
N LYS A 208 -11.70 -0.41 11.68
CA LYS A 208 -11.87 -0.91 13.06
C LYS A 208 -13.36 -0.88 13.40
N VAL A 209 -13.97 -2.04 13.59
CA VAL A 209 -15.35 -2.17 14.04
C VAL A 209 -15.32 -2.52 15.52
N GLU A 210 -15.97 -1.68 16.32
CA GLU A 210 -16.16 -1.91 17.75
C GLU A 210 -17.18 -3.04 17.92
N VAL A 211 -16.75 -4.21 18.42
CA VAL A 211 -17.67 -5.32 18.68
C VAL A 211 -18.36 -5.03 20.01
N LYS A 212 -19.65 -4.70 19.94
CA LYS A 212 -20.49 -4.53 21.13
C LYS A 212 -20.42 -5.84 21.95
N PRO A 213 -20.07 -5.80 23.25
CA PRO A 213 -19.99 -7.02 24.05
C PRO A 213 -21.31 -7.79 24.00
N ALA A 214 -21.23 -9.10 23.76
CA ALA A 214 -22.41 -9.95 23.84
C ALA A 214 -23.04 -9.82 25.23
N PRO A 215 -24.38 -9.74 25.34
CA PRO A 215 -25.04 -9.70 26.64
C PRO A 215 -24.60 -10.91 27.48
N ALA A 216 -24.17 -10.63 28.71
CA ALA A 216 -23.61 -11.65 29.60
C ALA A 216 -24.57 -12.85 29.73
N PRO A 217 -24.05 -14.09 29.69
CA PRO A 217 -24.88 -15.28 29.86
C PRO A 217 -25.61 -15.21 31.21
N ALA A 218 -26.94 -15.31 31.16
CA ALA A 218 -27.80 -15.28 32.34
C ALA A 218 -27.32 -16.33 33.35
N LYS A 219 -27.06 -15.91 34.59
CA LYS A 219 -26.71 -16.80 35.71
C LYS A 219 -27.75 -17.92 35.80
N LYS A 220 -27.30 -19.15 35.63
CA LYS A 220 -28.07 -20.37 35.94
C LYS A 220 -28.52 -20.29 37.41
N PRO A 221 -29.80 -20.52 37.73
CA PRO A 221 -30.25 -20.51 39.11
C PRO A 221 -29.60 -21.65 39.90
N GLU A 222 -29.02 -21.27 41.03
CA GLU A 222 -28.32 -22.13 41.98
C GLU A 222 -29.34 -23.09 42.63
N ALA A 223 -29.10 -24.39 42.50
CA ALA A 223 -29.98 -25.42 43.03
C ALA A 223 -29.95 -25.42 44.56
N LYS A 224 -31.10 -25.10 45.16
CA LYS A 224 -31.36 -25.15 46.60
C LYS A 224 -31.26 -26.59 47.09
N LYS A 225 -30.18 -26.93 47.81
CA LYS A 225 -30.07 -28.18 48.59
C LYS A 225 -31.15 -28.17 49.69
N THR A 226 -32.06 -29.13 49.63
CA THR A 226 -32.98 -29.48 50.71
C THR A 226 -32.32 -30.52 51.62
N ASP A 227 -32.21 -30.19 52.90
CA ASP A 227 -31.85 -31.13 53.99
C ASP A 227 -32.90 -32.24 54.15
N PRO A 228 -32.50 -33.48 54.44
CA PRO A 228 -33.43 -34.54 54.84
C PRO A 228 -33.58 -34.54 56.38
N LYS A 229 -34.76 -34.17 56.88
CA LYS A 229 -35.16 -34.36 58.28
C LYS A 229 -36.23 -35.45 58.40
N SER A 230 -35.79 -36.55 59.02
CA SER A 230 -36.52 -37.55 59.84
C SER A 230 -38.01 -37.83 59.60
N ALA A 231 -38.36 -39.11 59.43
CA ALA A 231 -39.30 -39.85 60.30
C ALA A 231 -39.40 -41.30 59.77
N LYS A 232 -38.96 -42.31 60.54
CA LYS A 232 -39.71 -43.02 61.59
C LYS A 232 -40.55 -44.18 61.01
N LYS A 233 -40.05 -45.41 61.17
CA LYS A 233 -40.81 -46.50 61.79
C LYS A 233 -39.85 -47.52 62.37
#